data_AF-A0A485CXJ6-F1
#
_entry.id   AF-A0A485CXJ6-F1
#
_cell.length_a   1.000
_cell.length_b   1.000
_cell.length_c   1.000
_cell.angle_alpha   90.00
_cell.angle_beta   90.00
_cell.angle_gamma   90.00
#
_symmetry.space_group_name_H-M   'P 1'
#
loop_
_entity.id
_entity.type
_entity.pdbx_description
1 polymer ?
#
loop_
_entity_poly.entity_id
_entity_poly.type
_entity_poly.pdbx_seq_one_letter_code
_entity_poly.pdbx_strand_id
1 'polypeptide(L)'
;MEKLLQHWRADYAEAAANVAFGEGHDNQTYELAGDNAYTLTELAAEISKQAGKEIPYVDIPAADYESALLNAGLPDGLAHLLAQADVDASKGALFSTDKTLSRLLGRPTQDLAVAVKAAL
;
A
#
# COMPACT_ATOMS: atom_id res chain seq x y z
N MET A 1 -17.93 7.33 13.71
CA MET A 1 -17.21 6.07 13.95
C MET A 1 -17.32 5.30 12.65
N GLU A 2 -16.24 5.29 11.84
CA GLU A 2 -16.04 4.62 10.52
C GLU A 2 -15.08 5.55 9.75
N LYS A 3 -14.00 5.16 9.08
CA LYS A 3 -13.35 3.88 8.80
C LYS A 3 -11.92 4.24 8.41
N LEU A 4 -10.93 3.59 9.01
CA LEU A 4 -9.58 4.11 8.98
C LEU A 4 -8.64 3.35 8.01
N LEU A 5 -9.03 2.18 7.50
CA LEU A 5 -8.30 1.49 6.40
C LEU A 5 -8.77 1.89 4.99
N GLN A 6 -9.71 2.85 4.89
CA GLN A 6 -10.30 3.28 3.62
C GLN A 6 -9.46 4.31 2.88
N HIS A 7 -8.50 4.97 3.48
CA HIS A 7 -7.95 6.20 2.93
C HIS A 7 -7.26 6.04 1.55
N TRP A 8 -6.43 4.99 1.34
CA TRP A 8 -5.93 4.69 -0.01
C TRP A 8 -6.97 4.06 -0.93
N ARG A 9 -7.85 3.20 -0.40
CA ARG A 9 -8.97 2.66 -1.19
C ARG A 9 -9.94 3.76 -1.65
N ALA A 10 -10.06 4.83 -0.89
CA ALA A 10 -10.88 6.01 -1.16
C ALA A 10 -10.21 6.86 -2.24
N ASP A 11 -8.89 7.04 -2.21
CA ASP A 11 -8.15 7.66 -3.31
C ASP A 11 -8.36 6.88 -4.62
N TYR A 12 -8.23 5.54 -4.60
CA TYR A 12 -8.53 4.74 -5.79
C TYR A 12 -10.00 4.83 -6.23
N ALA A 13 -10.94 4.84 -5.28
CA ALA A 13 -12.38 4.93 -5.57
C ALA A 13 -12.78 6.31 -6.13
N GLU A 14 -12.19 7.39 -5.61
CA GLU A 14 -12.40 8.76 -6.10
C GLU A 14 -11.81 8.91 -7.51
N ALA A 15 -10.62 8.37 -7.76
CA ALA A 15 -10.06 8.35 -9.11
C ALA A 15 -10.92 7.55 -10.09
N ALA A 16 -11.43 6.38 -9.66
CA ALA A 16 -12.36 5.60 -10.47
C ALA A 16 -13.67 6.35 -10.75
N ALA A 17 -14.22 7.07 -9.76
CA ALA A 17 -15.40 7.90 -9.94
C ALA A 17 -15.13 9.08 -10.90
N ASN A 18 -14.00 9.77 -10.76
CA ASN A 18 -13.61 10.86 -11.65
C ASN A 18 -13.46 10.37 -13.10
N VAL A 19 -12.88 9.19 -13.30
CA VAL A 19 -12.78 8.57 -14.63
C VAL A 19 -14.15 8.17 -15.18
N ALA A 20 -15.02 7.58 -14.35
CA ALA A 20 -16.32 7.08 -14.79
C ALA A 20 -17.33 8.20 -15.13
N PHE A 21 -17.23 9.36 -14.47
CA PHE A 21 -18.15 10.49 -14.66
C PHE A 21 -17.51 11.69 -15.38
N GLY A 22 -16.21 11.65 -15.66
CA GLY A 22 -15.48 12.68 -16.40
C GLY A 22 -15.39 12.39 -17.90
N GLU A 23 -14.89 13.36 -18.66
CA GLU A 23 -14.64 13.24 -20.09
C GLU A 23 -13.14 13.07 -20.40
N GLY A 24 -12.80 12.50 -21.55
CA GLY A 24 -11.40 12.41 -22.01
C GLY A 24 -10.61 11.21 -21.49
N HIS A 25 -11.28 10.23 -20.87
CA HIS A 25 -10.66 9.01 -20.34
C HIS A 25 -10.81 7.77 -21.24
N ASP A 26 -11.43 7.92 -22.41
CA ASP A 26 -11.65 6.81 -23.34
C ASP A 26 -10.32 6.23 -23.87
N ASN A 27 -10.26 4.89 -23.92
CA ASN A 27 -9.10 4.13 -24.38
C ASN A 27 -7.79 4.47 -23.63
N GLN A 28 -7.88 4.93 -22.38
CA GLN A 28 -6.73 5.20 -21.54
C GLN A 28 -6.45 4.04 -20.58
N THR A 29 -5.17 3.77 -20.36
CA THR A 29 -4.69 2.90 -19.28
C THR A 29 -3.93 3.77 -18.29
N TYR A 30 -4.31 3.71 -17.01
CA TYR A 30 -3.73 4.50 -15.95
C TYR A 30 -3.00 3.62 -14.93
N GLU A 31 -1.72 3.91 -14.71
CA GLU A 31 -0.93 3.30 -13.63
C GLU A 31 -1.14 4.11 -12.35
N LEU A 32 -1.85 3.54 -11.39
CA LEU A 32 -2.29 4.26 -10.18
C LEU A 32 -1.44 3.87 -8.97
N ALA A 33 -0.64 4.82 -8.50
CA ALA A 33 0.16 4.70 -7.28
C ALA A 33 0.12 6.00 -6.45
N GLY A 34 0.45 5.90 -5.16
CA GLY A 34 0.62 7.06 -4.29
C GLY A 34 1.74 8.01 -4.76
N ASP A 35 1.67 9.27 -4.34
CA ASP A 35 2.67 10.29 -4.68
C ASP A 35 4.04 10.03 -4.06
N ASN A 36 4.04 9.37 -2.90
CA ASN A 36 5.23 9.03 -2.14
C ASN A 36 5.29 7.51 -1.96
N ALA A 37 6.36 6.91 -2.45
CA ALA A 37 6.70 5.52 -2.12
C ALA A 37 7.33 5.45 -0.73
N TYR A 38 7.24 4.29 -0.10
CA TYR A 38 7.89 4.01 1.16
C TYR A 38 8.40 2.56 1.18
N THR A 39 9.43 2.33 1.99
CA THR A 39 10.00 1.02 2.30
C THR A 39 9.32 0.42 3.54
N LEU A 40 9.44 -0.90 3.73
CA LEU A 40 8.94 -1.54 4.95
C LEU A 40 9.69 -1.06 6.21
N THR A 41 10.94 -0.62 6.08
CA THR A 41 11.69 0.06 7.14
C THR A 41 11.04 1.38 7.55
N GLU A 42 10.61 2.20 6.59
CA GLU A 42 9.93 3.48 6.86
C GLU A 42 8.53 3.26 7.45
N LEU A 43 7.80 2.23 6.97
CA LEU A 43 6.55 1.80 7.59
C LEU A 43 6.76 1.42 9.06
N ALA A 44 7.74 0.58 9.36
CA ALA A 44 8.06 0.17 10.72
C ALA A 44 8.47 1.36 11.61
N ALA A 45 9.22 2.31 11.06
CA ALA A 45 9.60 3.55 11.75
C ALA A 45 8.38 4.44 12.05
N GLU A 46 7.45 4.61 11.11
CA GLU A 46 6.24 5.42 11.33
C GLU A 46 5.28 4.74 12.33
N ILE A 47 5.12 3.41 12.26
CA ILE A 47 4.38 2.66 13.28
C ILE A 47 5.04 2.83 14.64
N SER A 48 6.36 2.69 14.75
CA SER A 48 7.10 2.84 16.01
C SER A 48 6.87 4.21 16.65
N LYS A 49 6.98 5.27 15.83
CA LYS A 49 6.77 6.66 16.23
C LYS A 49 5.36 6.89 16.76
N GLN A 50 4.34 6.37 16.08
CA GLN A 50 2.94 6.57 16.49
C GLN A 50 2.51 5.67 17.67
N ALA A 51 3.07 4.47 17.77
CA ALA A 51 2.80 3.53 18.86
C ALA A 51 3.61 3.81 20.13
N GLY A 52 4.63 4.67 20.06
CA GLY A 52 5.51 5.01 21.19
C GLY A 52 6.40 3.86 21.65
N LYS A 53 6.66 2.87 20.79
CA LYS A 53 7.53 1.72 21.08
C LYS A 53 8.32 1.34 19.84
N GLU A 54 9.52 0.81 20.02
CA GLU A 54 10.37 0.35 18.92
C GLU A 54 9.79 -0.93 18.28
N ILE A 55 9.56 -0.89 16.97
CA ILE A 55 9.09 -2.00 16.14
C ILE A 55 10.01 -2.05 14.91
N PRO A 56 11.00 -2.96 14.89
CA PRO A 56 11.94 -3.06 13.77
C PRO A 56 11.29 -3.75 12.56
N TYR A 57 11.71 -3.34 11.35
CA TYR A 57 11.54 -4.16 10.17
C TYR A 57 12.60 -5.27 10.16
N VAL A 58 12.19 -6.52 9.93
CA VAL A 58 13.09 -7.67 9.83
C VAL A 58 12.94 -8.26 8.43
N ASP A 59 13.94 -8.01 7.60
CA ASP A 59 14.02 -8.55 6.24
C ASP A 59 14.50 -10.01 6.30
N ILE A 60 13.68 -10.95 5.82
CA ILE A 60 13.97 -12.39 5.86
C ILE A 60 13.73 -13.03 4.47
N PRO A 61 14.36 -14.18 4.17
CA PRO A 61 14.09 -14.92 2.94
C PRO A 61 12.61 -15.24 2.76
N ALA A 62 12.12 -15.24 1.51
CA ALA A 62 10.71 -15.47 1.21
C ALA A 62 10.16 -16.80 1.76
N ALA A 63 10.96 -17.87 1.75
CA ALA A 63 10.58 -19.15 2.32
C ALA A 63 10.40 -19.09 3.85
N ASP A 64 11.21 -18.27 4.53
CA ASP A 64 11.11 -18.06 5.98
C ASP A 64 9.88 -17.19 6.30
N TYR A 65 9.58 -16.19 5.45
CA TYR A 65 8.38 -15.37 5.58
C TYR A 65 7.10 -16.18 5.35
N GLU A 66 7.03 -17.00 4.29
CA GLU A 66 5.92 -17.90 4.03
C GLU A 66 5.68 -18.85 5.23
N SER A 67 6.77 -19.44 5.76
CA SER A 67 6.72 -20.29 6.96
C SER A 67 6.20 -19.53 8.18
N ALA A 68 6.60 -18.27 8.37
CA ALA A 68 6.12 -17.43 9.46
C ALA A 68 4.62 -17.14 9.34
N LEU A 69 4.12 -16.86 8.13
CA LEU A 69 2.69 -16.64 7.86
C LEU A 69 1.85 -17.90 8.08
N LEU A 70 2.34 -19.07 7.68
CA LEU A 70 1.71 -20.37 7.96
C LEU A 70 1.60 -20.61 9.47
N ASN A 71 2.69 -20.36 10.21
CA ASN A 71 2.71 -20.50 11.66
C ASN A 71 1.80 -19.49 12.37
N ALA A 72 1.52 -18.34 11.74
CA ALA A 72 0.54 -17.37 12.21
C ALA A 72 -0.92 -17.76 11.88
N GLY A 73 -1.14 -18.89 11.20
CA GLY A 73 -2.47 -19.46 10.92
C GLY A 73 -3.07 -19.04 9.58
N LEU A 74 -2.28 -18.46 8.66
CA LEU A 74 -2.77 -18.17 7.31
C LEU A 74 -2.88 -19.46 6.48
N PRO A 75 -3.88 -19.55 5.58
CA PRO A 75 -3.95 -20.64 4.60
C PRO A 75 -2.74 -20.65 3.66
N ASP A 76 -2.34 -21.84 3.23
CA ASP A 76 -1.18 -22.10 2.35
C ASP A 76 -1.09 -21.16 1.15
N GLY A 77 -2.12 -21.12 0.32
CA GLY A 77 -2.14 -20.26 -0.87
C GLY A 77 -2.05 -18.76 -0.55
N LEU A 78 -2.52 -18.31 0.62
CA LEU A 78 -2.42 -16.90 1.03
C LEU A 78 -1.01 -16.57 1.54
N ALA A 79 -0.40 -17.47 2.32
CA ALA A 79 0.97 -17.31 2.79
C ALA A 79 1.95 -17.21 1.62
N HIS A 80 1.81 -18.12 0.64
CA HIS A 80 2.62 -18.12 -0.58
C HIS A 80 2.43 -16.83 -1.39
N LEU A 81 1.18 -16.40 -1.59
CA LEU A 81 0.86 -15.18 -2.32
C LEU A 81 1.53 -13.94 -1.69
N LEU A 82 1.46 -13.80 -0.37
CA LEU A 82 2.04 -12.66 0.33
C LEU A 82 3.57 -12.67 0.28
N ALA A 83 4.20 -13.84 0.47
CA ALA A 83 5.65 -13.95 0.37
C ALA A 83 6.16 -13.60 -1.04
N GLN A 84 5.45 -14.06 -2.08
CA GLN A 84 5.79 -13.73 -3.46
C GLN A 84 5.54 -12.25 -3.78
N ALA A 85 4.47 -11.65 -3.24
CA ALA A 85 4.19 -10.22 -3.43
C ALA A 85 5.32 -9.34 -2.87
N ASP A 86 5.89 -9.68 -1.72
CA ASP A 86 7.03 -8.94 -1.15
C ASP A 86 8.30 -9.10 -1.99
N VAL A 87 8.55 -10.28 -2.56
CA VAL A 87 9.64 -10.50 -3.54
C VAL A 87 9.45 -9.60 -4.76
N ASP A 88 8.24 -9.51 -5.30
CA ASP A 88 7.99 -8.68 -6.47
C ASP A 88 8.04 -7.18 -6.14
N ALA A 89 7.59 -6.78 -4.94
CA ALA A 89 7.76 -5.44 -4.42
C ALA A 89 9.24 -5.06 -4.29
N SER A 90 10.11 -5.97 -3.84
CA SER A 90 11.57 -5.75 -3.77
C SER A 90 12.22 -5.52 -5.14
N LYS A 91 11.57 -5.99 -6.22
CA LYS A 91 11.95 -5.77 -7.62
C LYS A 91 11.29 -4.53 -8.24
N GLY A 92 10.54 -3.77 -7.45
CA GLY A 92 9.88 -2.53 -7.86
C GLY A 92 8.47 -2.70 -8.43
N ALA A 93 7.82 -3.87 -8.30
CA ALA A 93 6.48 -4.10 -8.86
C ALA A 93 5.38 -3.19 -8.27
N LEU A 94 5.61 -2.63 -7.07
CA LEU A 94 4.69 -1.71 -6.39
C LEU A 94 5.17 -0.24 -6.44
N PHE A 95 6.21 0.06 -7.23
CA PHE A 95 6.81 1.38 -7.29
C PHE A 95 6.41 2.11 -8.59
N SER A 96 5.94 3.34 -8.44
CA SER A 96 5.73 4.26 -9.55
C SER A 96 5.92 5.71 -9.08
N THR A 97 6.49 6.54 -9.94
CA THR A 97 6.66 7.99 -9.73
C THR A 97 5.77 8.83 -10.65
N ASP A 98 4.86 8.17 -11.39
CA ASP A 98 4.08 8.81 -12.45
C ASP A 98 3.08 9.83 -11.92
N LYS A 99 2.62 9.72 -10.66
CA LYS A 99 1.64 10.65 -10.05
C LYS A 99 0.32 10.76 -10.82
N THR A 100 -0.05 9.73 -11.59
CA THR A 100 -1.35 9.70 -12.29
C THR A 100 -2.51 9.75 -11.30
N LEU A 101 -2.39 9.08 -10.16
CA LEU A 101 -3.46 9.07 -9.16
C LEU A 101 -3.77 10.48 -8.64
N SER A 102 -2.77 11.25 -8.20
CA SER A 102 -3.00 12.62 -7.72
C SER A 102 -3.49 13.58 -8.82
N ARG A 103 -3.07 13.38 -10.08
CA ARG A 103 -3.65 14.11 -11.22
C ARG A 103 -5.13 13.82 -11.39
N LEU A 104 -5.54 12.55 -11.34
CA LEU A 104 -6.95 12.16 -11.45
C LEU A 104 -7.78 12.64 -10.27
N LEU A 105 -7.18 12.77 -9.08
CA LEU A 105 -7.84 13.30 -7.89
C LEU A 105 -7.92 14.83 -7.86
N GLY A 106 -6.99 15.54 -8.53
CA GLY A 106 -6.85 17.00 -8.41
C GLY A 106 -6.27 17.45 -7.05
N ARG A 107 -5.74 16.51 -6.25
CA ARG A 107 -5.10 16.73 -4.95
C ARG A 107 -4.02 15.67 -4.70
N PRO A 108 -3.09 15.90 -3.76
CA PRO A 108 -2.17 14.85 -3.32
C PRO A 108 -2.93 13.62 -2.79
N THR A 109 -2.34 12.46 -3.03
CA THR A 109 -2.72 11.18 -2.41
C THR A 109 -2.40 11.19 -0.92
N GLN A 110 -3.03 10.28 -0.19
CA GLN A 110 -2.88 10.26 1.25
C GLN A 110 -1.55 9.70 1.71
N ASP A 111 -1.00 10.36 2.72
CA ASP A 111 0.29 10.03 3.31
C ASP A 111 0.23 8.73 4.15
N LEU A 112 1.34 8.00 4.16
CA LEU A 112 1.55 6.82 5.00
C LEU A 112 1.21 7.09 6.47
N ALA A 113 1.60 8.25 7.02
CA ALA A 113 1.35 8.59 8.41
C ALA A 113 -0.15 8.65 8.73
N VAL A 114 -0.98 9.08 7.77
CA VAL A 114 -2.45 9.07 7.92
C VAL A 114 -2.94 7.63 7.97
N ALA A 115 -2.48 6.76 7.07
CA ALA A 115 -2.87 5.34 7.05
C ALA A 115 -2.43 4.58 8.32
N VAL A 116 -1.21 4.84 8.82
CA VAL A 116 -0.72 4.24 10.07
C VAL A 116 -1.56 4.69 11.26
N LYS A 117 -1.82 6.00 11.39
CA LYS A 117 -2.66 6.56 12.47
C LYS A 117 -4.05 5.93 12.51
N ALA A 118 -4.52 5.57 11.33
CA ALA A 118 -5.82 5.04 11.12
C ALA A 118 -5.90 3.55 11.57
N ALA A 119 -4.82 2.79 11.37
CA ALA A 119 -4.77 1.37 11.71
C ALA A 119 -4.49 1.07 13.19
N LEU A 120 -3.97 2.04 13.96
CA LEU A 120 -3.66 1.94 15.39
C LEU A 120 -4.87 2.27 16.28
#